data_AF-A0A085YZ94-F1
#
_entry.id   AF-A0A085YZ94-F1
#
_cell.length_a   1.000
_cell.length_b   1.000
_cell.length_c   1.000
_cell.angle_alpha   90.00
_cell.angle_beta   90.00
_cell.angle_gamma   90.00
#
_symmetry.space_group_name_H-M   'P 1'
#
loop_
_entity.id
_entity.type
_entity.pdbx_description
1 polymer ?
#
loop_
_entity_poly.entity_id
_entity_poly.type
_entity_poly.pdbx_seq_one_letter_code
_entity_poly.pdbx_strand_id
1 'polypeptide(L)'
;MQILKKITFLSAMFFSTYLMYAQGKSSHKDHKIIDSNPVYIITGNGISTSQAQEKLSFSGSQNNSEIEISDNAVKVKKNGIYRFTLNTNLNATERKENNISYYVSLNGKEAFSKNQHNIPANGEYYFQIQLKANDSIAFNIRGNGELRKESLQNTLKIQFADPKLIKIEEEH
;
A
#
# COMPACT_ATOMS: atom_id res chain seq x y z
N MET A 1 -27.30 42.66 -16.43
CA MET A 1 -26.78 42.50 -15.05
C MET A 1 -26.47 41.02 -14.83
N GLN A 2 -25.26 40.57 -15.17
CA GLN A 2 -24.84 39.16 -15.04
C GLN A 2 -23.96 39.01 -13.81
N ILE A 3 -24.41 38.22 -12.83
CA ILE A 3 -23.67 37.92 -11.61
C ILE A 3 -22.77 36.71 -11.91
N LEU A 4 -21.49 36.98 -12.17
CA LEU A 4 -20.47 35.96 -12.35
C LEU A 4 -20.15 35.32 -10.99
N LYS A 5 -20.62 34.09 -10.77
CA LYS A 5 -20.27 33.28 -9.59
C LYS A 5 -18.78 32.91 -9.66
N LYS A 6 -17.98 33.50 -8.77
CA LYS A 6 -16.59 33.09 -8.52
C LYS A 6 -16.60 31.71 -7.84
N ILE A 7 -16.09 30.70 -8.53
CA ILE A 7 -15.81 29.38 -7.97
C ILE A 7 -14.36 29.40 -7.51
N THR A 8 -14.15 29.42 -6.20
CA THR A 8 -12.81 29.33 -5.60
C THR A 8 -12.41 27.87 -5.52
N PHE A 9 -11.47 27.44 -6.37
CA PHE A 9 -10.81 26.14 -6.25
C PHE A 9 -9.84 26.19 -5.06
N LEU A 10 -10.23 25.55 -3.95
CA LEU A 10 -9.33 25.32 -2.82
C LEU A 10 -8.46 24.10 -3.16
N SER A 11 -7.26 24.34 -3.67
CA SER A 11 -6.25 23.31 -3.85
C SER A 11 -5.73 22.89 -2.48
N ALA A 12 -6.20 21.74 -1.97
CA ALA A 12 -5.62 21.12 -0.80
C ALA A 12 -4.27 20.50 -1.17
N MET A 13 -3.17 21.17 -0.82
CA MET A 13 -1.84 20.58 -0.88
C MET A 13 -1.74 19.44 0.14
N PHE A 14 -1.71 18.20 -0.33
CA PHE A 14 -1.33 17.05 0.48
C PHE A 14 0.20 17.01 0.58
N PHE A 15 0.73 17.48 1.71
CA PHE A 15 2.12 17.21 2.09
C PHE A 15 2.25 15.74 2.52
N SER A 16 2.60 14.87 1.57
CA SER A 16 3.04 13.51 1.88
C SER A 16 4.52 13.57 2.28
N THR A 17 4.80 13.57 3.57
CA THR A 17 6.17 13.41 4.08
C THR A 17 6.56 11.93 3.99
N TYR A 18 7.40 11.59 3.03
CA TYR A 18 8.04 10.28 2.95
C TYR A 18 9.18 10.23 3.98
N LEU A 19 9.01 9.51 5.09
CA LEU A 19 10.15 9.09 5.91
C LEU A 19 10.72 7.79 5.31
N MET A 20 11.85 7.91 4.60
CA MET A 20 12.73 6.77 4.32
C MET A 20 13.69 6.61 5.51
N TYR A 21 13.53 5.54 6.30
CA TYR A 21 14.54 5.16 7.28
C TYR A 21 15.63 4.34 6.56
N ALA A 22 16.80 4.96 6.37
CA ALA A 22 18.03 4.24 6.14
C ALA A 22 18.56 3.79 7.51
N GLN A 23 18.64 2.47 7.74
CA GLN A 23 19.23 1.94 8.97
C GLN A 23 20.75 2.21 8.96
N GLY A 24 21.14 3.32 9.59
CA GLY A 24 22.53 3.61 9.92
C GLY A 24 22.98 2.73 11.08
N LYS A 25 24.16 2.12 10.92
CA LYS A 25 24.84 1.35 11.97
C LYS A 25 25.14 2.26 13.16
N SER A 26 24.39 2.14 14.25
CA SER A 26 24.79 2.66 15.56
C SER A 26 24.87 1.52 16.56
N SER A 27 26.07 1.35 17.11
CA SER A 27 26.41 0.45 18.21
C SER A 27 25.72 0.86 19.51
N HIS A 28 25.39 -0.16 20.31
CA HIS A 28 25.05 -0.18 21.74
C HIS A 28 23.59 -0.08 22.18
N LYS A 29 23.18 -1.21 22.79
CA LYS A 29 21.90 -1.58 23.40
C LYS A 29 20.79 -1.82 22.38
N ASP A 30 20.65 -3.10 22.02
CA ASP A 30 19.56 -3.65 21.20
C ASP A 30 18.24 -3.51 21.96
N HIS A 31 17.74 -2.28 22.06
CA HIS A 31 16.37 -2.04 22.46
C HIS A 31 15.49 -2.67 21.38
N LYS A 32 14.91 -3.81 21.71
CA LYS A 32 14.01 -4.52 20.80
C LYS A 32 12.73 -3.71 20.70
N ILE A 33 12.55 -3.05 19.56
CA ILE A 33 11.30 -2.39 19.23
C ILE A 33 10.27 -3.49 18.96
N ILE A 34 9.36 -3.72 19.90
CA ILE A 34 8.27 -4.70 19.74
C ILE A 34 7.05 -3.94 19.25
N ASP A 35 6.76 -4.10 17.97
CA ASP A 35 5.50 -3.72 17.37
C ASP A 35 4.51 -4.87 17.57
N SER A 36 3.71 -4.80 18.64
CA SER A 36 2.72 -5.85 18.98
C SER A 36 1.43 -5.74 18.15
N ASN A 37 1.37 -4.86 17.15
CA ASN A 37 0.16 -4.70 16.36
C ASN A 37 -0.06 -5.92 15.46
N PRO A 38 -1.31 -6.39 15.32
CA PRO A 38 -1.63 -7.52 14.45
C PRO A 38 -1.19 -7.22 13.01
N VAL A 39 -0.65 -8.23 12.35
CA VAL A 39 -0.36 -8.19 10.90
C VAL A 39 -1.44 -8.97 10.19
N TYR A 40 -2.28 -8.28 9.43
CA TYR A 40 -3.30 -8.92 8.60
C TYR A 40 -2.66 -9.36 7.29
N ILE A 41 -2.77 -10.64 6.96
CA ILE A 41 -2.30 -11.22 5.71
C ILE A 41 -3.52 -11.55 4.86
N ILE A 42 -3.60 -10.94 3.68
CA ILE A 42 -4.66 -11.17 2.71
C ILE A 42 -4.02 -11.69 1.43
N THR A 43 -4.55 -12.79 0.92
CA THR A 43 -4.11 -13.38 -0.34
C THR A 43 -5.16 -13.12 -1.42
N GLY A 44 -4.81 -13.27 -2.69
CA GLY A 44 -5.78 -13.28 -3.77
C GLY A 44 -5.16 -13.70 -5.08
N ASN A 45 -6.01 -13.90 -6.08
CA ASN A 45 -5.58 -14.35 -7.38
C ASN A 45 -6.06 -13.38 -8.46
N GLY A 46 -5.11 -12.93 -9.26
CA GLY A 46 -5.34 -12.25 -10.50
C GLY A 46 -5.53 -10.75 -10.43
N ILE A 47 -6.17 -10.24 -11.47
CA ILE A 47 -6.36 -8.82 -11.73
C ILE A 47 -7.82 -8.58 -12.06
N SER A 48 -8.44 -7.62 -11.38
CA SER A 48 -9.75 -7.11 -11.69
C SER A 48 -9.62 -5.85 -12.54
N THR A 49 -10.15 -5.90 -13.75
CA THR A 49 -10.21 -4.73 -14.64
C THR A 49 -11.46 -3.92 -14.34
N SER A 50 -11.32 -2.69 -13.86
CA SER A 50 -12.44 -1.77 -13.63
C SER A 50 -12.04 -0.36 -14.05
N GLN A 51 -12.85 0.29 -14.88
CA GLN A 51 -12.64 1.69 -15.30
C GLN A 51 -11.22 1.97 -15.87
N ALA A 52 -10.71 1.06 -16.72
CA ALA A 52 -9.35 1.09 -17.28
C ALA A 52 -8.20 0.96 -16.26
N GLN A 53 -8.49 0.63 -15.00
CA GLN A 53 -7.49 0.28 -13.98
C GLN A 53 -7.41 -1.24 -13.82
N GLU A 54 -6.20 -1.76 -13.81
CA GLU A 54 -5.88 -3.16 -13.51
C GLU A 54 -5.57 -3.30 -12.01
N LYS A 55 -6.61 -3.56 -11.22
CA LYS A 55 -6.50 -3.72 -9.76
C LYS A 55 -6.05 -5.14 -9.44
N LEU A 56 -5.10 -5.30 -8.54
CA LEU A 56 -4.77 -6.61 -7.99
C LEU A 56 -5.94 -7.14 -7.19
N SER A 57 -6.33 -8.39 -7.46
CA SER A 57 -7.44 -9.03 -6.78
C SER A 57 -7.00 -9.63 -5.45
N PHE A 58 -7.81 -9.43 -4.42
CA PHE A 58 -7.61 -9.98 -3.09
C PHE A 58 -8.83 -10.84 -2.73
N SER A 59 -8.60 -12.11 -2.39
CA SER A 59 -9.64 -13.04 -1.95
C SER A 59 -9.82 -12.96 -0.44
N GLY A 60 -11.10 -13.02 -0.03
CA GLY A 60 -11.50 -12.95 1.37
C GLY A 60 -12.00 -11.56 1.77
N SER A 61 -13.12 -11.55 2.48
CA SER A 61 -13.58 -10.38 3.21
C SER A 61 -12.84 -10.32 4.54
N GLN A 62 -11.92 -9.37 4.69
CA GLN A 62 -11.41 -8.99 6.01
C GLN A 62 -12.24 -7.81 6.51
N ASN A 63 -12.81 -7.95 7.70
CA ASN A 63 -13.57 -6.89 8.33
C ASN A 63 -13.29 -6.96 9.84
N ASN A 64 -12.50 -6.02 10.33
CA ASN A 64 -12.14 -5.94 11.73
C ASN A 64 -12.24 -4.48 12.22
N SER A 65 -11.64 -4.18 13.37
CA SER A 65 -11.72 -2.84 13.97
C SER A 65 -10.89 -1.78 13.22
N GLU A 66 -9.93 -2.19 12.40
CA GLU A 66 -8.95 -1.33 11.74
C GLU A 66 -9.16 -1.22 10.23
N ILE A 67 -9.54 -2.32 9.59
CA ILE A 67 -9.69 -2.39 8.13
C ILE A 67 -10.94 -3.16 7.71
N GLU A 68 -11.39 -2.83 6.52
CA GLU A 68 -12.38 -3.55 5.73
C GLU A 68 -11.85 -3.74 4.32
N ILE A 69 -12.04 -4.92 3.74
CA ILE A 69 -11.69 -5.19 2.34
C ILE A 69 -12.96 -5.41 1.54
N SER A 70 -13.15 -4.55 0.55
CA SER A 70 -14.27 -4.56 -0.38
C SER A 70 -13.78 -4.09 -1.74
N ASP A 71 -14.26 -4.70 -2.83
CA ASP A 71 -13.92 -4.30 -4.21
C ASP A 71 -12.41 -4.22 -4.51
N ASN A 72 -11.64 -5.17 -3.98
CA ASN A 72 -10.17 -5.21 -4.09
C ASN A 72 -9.46 -3.96 -3.54
N ALA A 73 -10.12 -3.25 -2.63
CA ALA A 73 -9.57 -2.10 -1.93
C ALA A 73 -9.63 -2.32 -0.41
N VAL A 74 -8.65 -1.74 0.28
CA VAL A 74 -8.58 -1.66 1.73
C VAL A 74 -9.19 -0.33 2.15
N LYS A 75 -10.32 -0.38 2.83
CA LYS A 75 -10.90 0.77 3.53
C LYS A 75 -10.41 0.76 4.98
N VAL A 76 -9.75 1.83 5.41
CA VAL A 76 -9.33 1.96 6.81
C VAL A 76 -10.47 2.49 7.68
N LYS A 77 -10.54 2.03 8.93
CA LYS A 77 -11.59 2.42 9.90
C LYS A 77 -11.07 3.32 11.01
N LYS A 78 -9.74 3.43 11.15
CA LYS A 78 -9.10 4.29 12.15
C LYS A 78 -8.09 5.21 11.48
N ASN A 79 -7.95 6.41 12.03
CA ASN A 79 -6.84 7.31 11.69
C ASN A 79 -5.53 6.71 12.20
N GLY A 80 -4.46 6.81 11.42
CA GLY A 80 -3.12 6.43 11.88
C GLY A 80 -2.19 6.07 10.74
N ILE A 81 -1.02 5.57 11.11
CA ILE A 81 -0.02 5.13 10.15
C ILE A 81 -0.28 3.66 9.84
N TYR A 82 -0.28 3.33 8.55
CA TYR A 82 -0.41 1.96 8.08
C TYR A 82 0.83 1.58 7.28
N ARG A 83 1.31 0.37 7.50
CA ARG A 83 2.38 -0.26 6.72
C ARG A 83 1.78 -1.32 5.83
N PHE A 84 2.18 -1.28 4.58
CA PHE A 84 1.72 -2.22 3.57
C PHE A 84 2.93 -2.93 2.97
N THR A 85 2.83 -4.25 2.83
CA THR A 85 3.77 -5.05 2.03
C THR A 85 2.96 -5.81 1.01
N LEU A 86 3.14 -5.45 -0.26
CA LEU A 86 2.58 -6.17 -1.39
C LEU A 86 3.63 -7.13 -1.95
N ASN A 87 3.23 -8.36 -2.21
CA ASN A 87 4.03 -9.31 -2.96
C ASN A 87 3.16 -9.98 -4.02
N THR A 88 3.73 -10.24 -5.19
CA THR A 88 3.12 -11.08 -6.21
C THR A 88 4.09 -12.18 -6.60
N ASN A 89 3.59 -13.35 -6.99
CA ASN A 89 4.43 -14.48 -7.40
C ASN A 89 5.19 -14.28 -8.74
N LEU A 90 5.11 -13.11 -9.38
CA LEU A 90 5.93 -12.78 -10.55
C LEU A 90 7.40 -12.79 -10.17
N ASN A 91 8.24 -13.46 -10.95
CA ASN A 91 9.69 -13.40 -10.76
C ASN A 91 10.30 -12.13 -11.41
N ALA A 92 11.58 -11.86 -11.13
CA ALA A 92 12.25 -10.66 -11.63
C ALA A 92 12.34 -10.60 -13.17
N THR A 93 12.49 -11.75 -13.83
CA THR A 93 12.53 -11.88 -15.29
C THR A 93 11.17 -11.52 -15.90
N GLU A 94 10.09 -12.11 -15.40
CA GLU A 94 8.72 -11.82 -15.85
C GLU A 94 8.36 -10.35 -15.65
N ARG A 95 8.72 -9.76 -14.51
CA ARG A 95 8.51 -8.32 -14.27
C ARG A 95 9.25 -7.46 -15.28
N LYS A 96 10.47 -7.86 -15.67
CA LYS A 96 11.31 -7.14 -16.64
C LYS A 96 10.81 -7.25 -18.07
N GLU A 97 10.50 -8.46 -18.51
CA GLU A 97 10.01 -8.73 -19.86
C GLU A 97 8.69 -8.00 -20.12
N ASN A 98 7.82 -7.91 -19.11
CA ASN A 98 6.51 -7.26 -19.22
C ASN A 98 6.51 -5.78 -18.81
N ASN A 99 7.67 -5.20 -18.48
CA ASN A 99 7.83 -3.81 -18.01
C ASN A 99 6.84 -3.45 -16.87
N ILE A 100 6.76 -4.32 -15.87
CA ILE A 100 5.76 -4.25 -14.81
C ILE A 100 6.05 -3.10 -13.85
N SER A 101 5.05 -2.27 -13.61
CA SER A 101 5.04 -1.25 -12.57
C SER A 101 3.85 -1.44 -11.64
N TYR A 102 4.08 -1.28 -10.34
CA TYR A 102 2.99 -1.23 -9.36
C TYR A 102 2.65 0.22 -9.05
N TYR A 103 1.37 0.49 -8.83
CA TYR A 103 0.93 1.79 -8.33
C TYR A 103 -0.21 1.63 -7.35
N VAL A 104 -0.30 2.57 -6.43
CA VAL A 104 -1.32 2.59 -5.38
C VAL A 104 -2.24 3.75 -5.62
N SER A 105 -3.53 3.45 -5.58
CA SER A 105 -4.58 4.46 -5.66
C SER A 105 -5.11 4.73 -4.26
N LEU A 106 -5.12 6.01 -3.86
CA LEU A 106 -5.80 6.50 -2.67
C LEU A 106 -7.08 7.22 -3.11
N ASN A 107 -8.23 6.76 -2.61
CA ASN A 107 -9.55 7.31 -2.92
C ASN A 107 -9.78 7.45 -4.44
N GLY A 108 -9.36 6.43 -5.20
CA GLY A 108 -9.50 6.35 -6.66
C GLY A 108 -8.46 7.10 -7.49
N LYS A 109 -7.53 7.83 -6.87
CA LYS A 109 -6.46 8.57 -7.57
C LYS A 109 -5.10 7.93 -7.31
N GLU A 110 -4.24 7.84 -8.33
CA GLU A 110 -2.85 7.41 -8.14
C GLU A 110 -2.16 8.32 -7.11
N ALA A 111 -1.70 7.74 -6.01
CA ALA A 111 -1.01 8.47 -4.95
C ALA A 111 0.51 8.32 -5.09
N PHE A 112 0.97 7.13 -5.46
CA PHE A 112 2.37 6.82 -5.69
C PHE A 112 2.52 5.59 -6.57
N SER A 113 3.62 5.54 -7.32
CA SER A 113 3.97 4.43 -8.19
C SER A 113 5.43 4.04 -8.03
N LYS A 114 5.71 2.78 -8.32
CA LYS A 114 7.05 2.21 -8.30
C LYS A 114 7.32 1.49 -9.61
N ASN A 115 8.25 2.04 -10.37
CA ASN A 115 8.67 1.48 -11.65
C ASN A 115 9.43 0.17 -11.44
N GLN A 116 9.44 -0.65 -12.49
CA GLN A 116 10.07 -1.96 -12.53
C GLN A 116 11.48 -2.00 -11.91
N HIS A 117 12.32 -1.02 -12.24
CA HIS A 117 13.72 -0.95 -11.78
C HIS A 117 13.88 -0.73 -10.27
N ASN A 118 12.84 -0.28 -9.59
CA ASN A 118 12.87 0.02 -8.17
C ASN A 118 12.34 -1.15 -7.31
N ILE A 119 11.71 -2.16 -7.93
CA ILE A 119 11.15 -3.32 -7.24
C ILE A 119 12.31 -4.26 -6.89
N PRO A 120 12.51 -4.61 -5.60
CA PRO A 120 13.55 -5.54 -5.20
C PRO A 120 13.42 -6.90 -5.92
N ALA A 121 14.53 -7.66 -5.97
CA ALA A 121 14.54 -8.96 -6.64
C ALA A 121 13.48 -9.93 -6.10
N ASN A 122 13.22 -9.89 -4.79
CA ASN A 122 12.20 -10.70 -4.12
C ASN A 122 10.75 -10.29 -4.46
N GLY A 123 10.54 -9.21 -5.22
CA GLY A 123 9.22 -8.75 -5.65
C GLY A 123 8.42 -7.98 -4.59
N GLU A 124 8.97 -7.81 -3.39
CA GLU A 124 8.25 -7.16 -2.31
C GLU A 124 8.21 -5.64 -2.48
N TYR A 125 7.01 -5.10 -2.43
CA TYR A 125 6.77 -3.68 -2.43
C TYR A 125 6.26 -3.23 -1.06
N TYR A 126 7.13 -2.57 -0.31
CA TYR A 126 6.85 -2.00 1.00
C TYR A 126 6.66 -0.48 0.94
N PHE A 127 5.67 0.04 1.68
CA PHE A 127 5.53 1.46 1.99
C PHE A 127 4.75 1.70 3.28
N GLN A 128 4.85 2.91 3.80
CA GLN A 128 4.14 3.38 4.99
C GLN A 128 3.45 4.70 4.67
N ILE A 129 2.20 4.87 5.12
CA ILE A 129 1.40 6.08 4.85
C ILE A 129 0.49 6.41 6.04
N GLN A 130 0.30 7.70 6.31
CA GLN A 130 -0.68 8.20 7.26
C GLN A 130 -2.05 8.29 6.57
N LEU A 131 -3.06 7.66 7.14
CA LEU A 131 -4.42 7.60 6.60
C LEU A 131 -5.44 8.13 7.59
N LYS A 132 -6.58 8.57 7.06
CA LYS A 132 -7.78 8.94 7.81
C LYS A 132 -8.83 7.85 7.66
N ALA A 133 -9.66 7.69 8.68
CA ALA A 133 -10.80 6.78 8.65
C ALA A 133 -11.66 7.04 7.41
N ASN A 134 -12.06 5.95 6.76
CA ASN A 134 -12.72 5.86 5.46
C ASN A 134 -11.85 6.13 4.22
N ASP A 135 -10.55 6.40 4.36
CA ASP A 135 -9.65 6.34 3.20
C ASP A 135 -9.66 4.92 2.60
N SER A 136 -9.66 4.85 1.27
CA SER A 136 -9.68 3.62 0.50
C SER A 136 -8.42 3.49 -0.34
N ILE A 137 -7.73 2.36 -0.20
CA ILE A 137 -6.48 2.06 -0.88
C ILE A 137 -6.68 0.87 -1.81
N ALA A 138 -6.36 1.05 -3.09
CA ALA A 138 -6.29 -0.04 -4.05
C ALA A 138 -4.86 -0.22 -4.55
N PHE A 139 -4.48 -1.47 -4.79
CA PHE A 139 -3.20 -1.84 -5.35
C PHE A 139 -3.40 -2.22 -6.81
N ASN A 140 -2.58 -1.67 -7.67
CA ASN A 140 -2.75 -1.80 -9.11
C ASN A 140 -1.42 -2.18 -9.75
N ILE A 141 -1.54 -2.72 -10.95
CA ILE A 141 -0.42 -3.13 -11.79
C ILE A 141 -0.61 -2.53 -13.18
N ARG A 142 0.50 -2.24 -13.88
CA ARG A 142 0.50 -1.89 -15.30
C ARG A 142 1.72 -2.51 -15.96
N GLY A 143 1.58 -2.91 -17.22
CA GLY A 143 2.65 -3.52 -18.01
C GLY A 143 2.32 -3.54 -19.48
N ASN A 144 3.31 -3.88 -20.30
CA ASN A 144 3.19 -3.89 -21.76
C ASN A 144 2.81 -5.26 -22.33
N GLY A 145 2.81 -6.32 -21.50
CA GLY A 145 2.53 -7.69 -21.93
C GLY A 145 1.25 -8.26 -21.35
N GLU A 146 0.76 -9.34 -21.99
CA GLU A 146 -0.34 -10.14 -21.47
C GLU A 146 0.14 -10.90 -20.22
N LEU A 147 0.05 -10.22 -19.07
CA LEU A 147 0.18 -10.87 -17.79
C LEU A 147 -0.77 -12.07 -17.76
N ARG A 148 -0.28 -13.23 -17.32
CA ARG A 148 -1.14 -14.39 -17.04
C ARG A 148 -2.05 -14.07 -15.86
N LYS A 149 -3.12 -13.33 -16.13
CA LYS A 149 -4.00 -12.72 -15.12
C LYS A 149 -4.58 -13.76 -14.17
N GLU A 150 -4.72 -15.02 -14.59
CA GLU A 150 -5.29 -16.09 -13.78
C GLU A 150 -4.28 -16.81 -12.88
N SER A 151 -2.97 -16.76 -13.20
CA SER A 151 -1.91 -17.41 -12.40
C SER A 151 -1.19 -16.45 -11.44
N LEU A 152 -1.52 -15.16 -11.50
CA LEU A 152 -0.95 -14.15 -10.61
C LEU A 152 -1.50 -14.35 -9.19
N GLN A 153 -0.61 -14.66 -8.25
CA GLN A 153 -0.95 -14.75 -6.83
C GLN A 153 -0.47 -13.48 -6.13
N ASN A 154 -1.38 -12.82 -5.42
CA ASN A 154 -1.16 -11.59 -4.70
C ASN A 154 -1.19 -11.88 -3.20
N THR A 155 -0.25 -11.30 -2.47
CA THR A 155 -0.25 -11.28 -1.00
C THR A 155 -0.08 -9.86 -0.53
N LEU A 156 -0.98 -9.41 0.33
CA LEU A 156 -0.96 -8.11 0.97
C LEU A 156 -0.86 -8.30 2.48
N LYS A 157 0.20 -7.76 3.06
CA LYS A 157 0.34 -7.63 4.51
C LYS A 157 0.01 -6.20 4.92
N ILE A 158 -0.83 -6.05 5.94
CA ILE A 158 -1.27 -4.76 6.47
C ILE A 158 -1.00 -4.74 7.96
N GLN A 159 -0.33 -3.70 8.43
CA GLN A 159 -0.10 -3.46 9.84
C GLN A 159 -0.50 -2.03 10.17
N PHE A 160 -1.36 -1.87 11.18
CA PHE A 160 -1.58 -0.57 11.80
C PHE A 160 -0.38 -0.29 12.72
N ALA A 161 0.37 0.77 12.42
CA ALA A 161 1.52 1.19 13.19
C ALA A 161 1.14 2.45 13.98
N ASP A 162 0.49 2.29 15.14
CA ASP A 162 0.30 3.43 16.04
C ASP A 162 1.65 3.75 16.73
N PRO A 163 2.19 4.98 16.60
CA PRO A 163 3.37 5.39 17.33
C PRO A 163 3.24 5.20 18.84
N LYS A 164 2.01 5.27 19.39
CA LYS A 164 1.73 5.09 20.83
C LYS A 164 1.77 3.63 21.29
N LEU A 165 1.74 2.68 20.37
CA LEU A 165 1.78 1.24 20.66
C LEU A 165 3.18 0.63 20.45
N ILE A 166 4.16 1.44 20.03
CA ILE A 166 5.55 1.02 19.95
C ILE A 166 6.08 0.86 21.38
N LYS A 167 6.27 -0.38 21.82
CA LYS A 167 6.88 -0.69 23.11
C LYS A 167 8.39 -0.84 22.91
N ILE A 168 9.14 -0.19 23.78
CA ILE A 168 10.58 -0.41 23.94
C ILE A 168 10.70 -1.41 25.08
N GLU A 169 11.22 -2.61 24.82
CA GLU A 169 11.67 -3.49 25.90
C GLU A 169 12.98 -2.91 26.46
N GLU A 170 12.95 -2.53 27.74
CA GLU A 170 14.17 -2.30 28.52
C GLU A 170 14.58 -3.65 29.11
N GLU A 171 15.72 -4.21 28.69
CA GLU A 171 16.34 -5.34 29.38
C GLU A 171 16.84 -4.86 30.75
N HIS A 172 16.30 -5.46 31.83
CA HIS A 172 16.73 -5.27 33.21
C HIS A 172 17.90 -6.18 33.58
#